data_AF-E2AML5-F1
#
_entry.id   AF-E2AML5-F1
#
_cell.length_a   1.000
_cell.length_b   1.000
_cell.length_c   1.000
_cell.angle_alpha   90.00
_cell.angle_beta   90.00
_cell.angle_gamma   90.00
#
_symmetry.space_group_name_H-M   'P 1'
#
loop_
_entity.id
_entity.type
_entity.pdbx_description
1 polymer ?
#
loop_
_entity_poly.entity_id
_entity_poly.type
_entity_poly.pdbx_seq_one_letter_code
_entity_poly.pdbx_strand_id
1 'polypeptide(L)'
;MSNLSIENTEDLNNVSAPKQARITSFQSAFSNLKKSEFFKEELPSPETSTAIISHISNVVLVNPKQKGNPLLKFITNVSWEYSDIVPDYIMGKTTCALFLSIRYHQLNPDYIHERLKLLGNAYNLRVLLVQIDVADPHHALKHLTRISILADMTIMLAWSAEDAGKIIETYKRYETKPPDDIMERSNTAPYQKLVNALTTVRSINKTDATTLLTTFGTLTDIVKTQPNTLALCPGFGLHKAQKLHKVLHESFLRTS
;
A
#
# COMPACT_ATOMS: atom_id res chain seq x y z
N MET A 1 -72.70 -25.71 23.97
CA MET A 1 -73.73 -24.76 24.44
C MET A 1 -73.02 -23.42 24.52
N SER A 2 -73.26 -22.42 23.67
CA SER A 2 -74.52 -21.91 23.13
C SER A 2 -74.28 -21.15 21.82
N ASN A 3 -74.99 -21.52 20.77
CA ASN A 3 -75.31 -20.66 19.62
C ASN A 3 -76.49 -19.76 20.00
N LEU A 4 -76.48 -18.49 19.56
CA LEU A 4 -77.68 -17.78 19.10
C LEU A 4 -77.28 -16.50 18.31
N SER A 5 -77.31 -16.61 16.98
CA SER A 5 -78.18 -15.87 16.02
C SER A 5 -79.29 -15.00 16.65
N ILE A 6 -79.83 -13.88 16.13
CA ILE A 6 -79.82 -13.05 14.90
C ILE A 6 -80.60 -11.76 15.31
N GLU A 7 -80.32 -10.57 14.75
CA GLU A 7 -81.32 -9.71 14.08
C GLU A 7 -80.74 -8.40 13.52
N ASN A 8 -81.13 -8.13 12.28
CA ASN A 8 -80.75 -7.05 11.39
C ASN A 8 -81.79 -5.92 11.44
N THR A 9 -81.37 -4.69 11.09
CA THR A 9 -82.17 -3.69 10.35
C THR A 9 -81.18 -2.72 9.70
N GLU A 10 -80.75 -2.94 8.45
CA GLU A 10 -81.33 -2.42 7.20
C GLU A 10 -81.60 -0.90 7.19
N ASP A 11 -80.75 -0.16 6.45
CA ASP A 11 -81.18 0.93 5.57
C ASP A 11 -80.17 1.15 4.42
N LEU A 12 -80.47 0.47 3.32
CA LEU A 12 -80.60 0.93 1.93
C LEU A 12 -79.61 1.95 1.31
N ASN A 13 -78.97 1.45 0.23
CA ASN A 13 -78.67 2.05 -1.09
C ASN A 13 -77.19 2.38 -1.37
N ASN A 14 -76.60 2.12 -2.55
CA ASN A 14 -76.86 1.23 -3.69
C ASN A 14 -75.55 1.28 -4.53
N VAL A 15 -74.93 0.12 -4.78
CA VAL A 15 -74.10 -0.28 -5.94
C VAL A 15 -73.07 0.71 -6.55
N SER A 16 -71.77 0.37 -6.44
CA SER A 16 -70.96 -0.18 -7.56
C SER A 16 -69.45 -0.12 -7.25
N ALA A 17 -68.76 -1.27 -7.29
CA ALA A 17 -67.31 -1.35 -7.44
C ALA A 17 -66.95 -1.38 -8.95
N PRO A 18 -65.68 -1.48 -9.40
CA PRO A 18 -64.39 -1.29 -8.71
C PRO A 18 -63.46 -0.30 -9.46
N LYS A 19 -62.41 0.24 -8.82
CA LYS A 19 -61.15 0.61 -9.52
C LYS A 19 -60.03 0.90 -8.52
N GLN A 20 -58.91 0.23 -8.77
CA GLN A 20 -57.66 0.28 -8.02
C GLN A 20 -57.21 1.71 -7.69
N ALA A 21 -56.82 1.94 -6.44
CA ALA A 21 -56.13 3.16 -6.03
C ALA A 21 -54.75 3.21 -6.70
N ARG A 22 -54.59 4.11 -7.67
CA ARG A 22 -53.27 4.51 -8.19
C ARG A 22 -52.56 5.32 -7.11
N ILE A 23 -51.42 4.80 -6.65
CA ILE A 23 -50.44 5.57 -5.88
C ILE A 23 -49.93 6.68 -6.81
N THR A 24 -50.44 7.89 -6.65
CA THR A 24 -49.90 9.08 -7.32
C THR A 24 -48.59 9.45 -6.65
N SER A 25 -47.49 9.43 -7.41
CA SER A 25 -46.16 9.85 -6.98
C SER A 25 -46.21 11.21 -6.27
N PHE A 26 -45.49 11.33 -5.15
CA PHE A 26 -45.34 12.56 -4.37
C PHE A 26 -44.96 13.77 -5.26
N GLN A 27 -44.18 13.57 -6.33
CA GLN A 27 -43.81 14.63 -7.28
C GLN A 27 -44.98 15.19 -8.09
N SER A 28 -46.03 14.41 -8.34
CA SER A 28 -47.21 14.88 -9.08
C SER A 28 -48.09 15.84 -8.26
N ALA A 29 -48.05 15.74 -6.93
CA ALA A 29 -48.82 16.62 -6.04
C ALA A 29 -48.26 18.06 -6.00
N PHE A 30 -46.95 18.23 -6.29
CA PHE A 30 -46.27 19.53 -6.20
C PHE A 30 -46.08 20.24 -7.55
N SER A 31 -46.52 19.65 -8.67
CA SER A 31 -46.40 20.31 -9.99
C SER A 31 -47.21 21.61 -10.08
N ASN A 32 -48.25 21.75 -9.27
CA ASN A 32 -49.11 22.94 -9.26
C ASN A 32 -48.47 24.14 -8.53
N LEU A 33 -47.48 23.92 -7.67
CA LEU A 33 -46.75 25.01 -7.00
C LEU A 33 -45.86 25.80 -7.96
N LYS A 34 -45.30 25.13 -8.98
CA LYS A 34 -44.45 25.73 -10.01
C LYS A 34 -45.19 26.69 -10.97
N LYS A 35 -46.52 26.71 -10.93
CA LYS A 35 -47.36 27.57 -11.79
C LYS A 35 -47.82 28.86 -11.08
N SER A 36 -47.41 29.08 -9.84
CA SER A 36 -47.78 30.30 -9.10
C SER A 36 -46.85 31.46 -9.45
N GLU A 37 -47.42 32.67 -9.58
CA GLU A 37 -46.69 33.93 -9.87
C GLU A 37 -45.69 34.34 -8.77
N PHE A 38 -45.65 33.59 -7.66
CA PHE A 38 -44.73 33.79 -6.54
C PHE A 38 -43.53 32.83 -6.53
N PHE A 39 -43.40 31.93 -7.53
CA PHE A 39 -42.25 31.04 -7.67
C PHE A 39 -41.11 31.75 -8.42
N LYS A 40 -40.12 32.28 -7.68
CA LYS A 40 -38.83 32.72 -8.23
C LYS A 40 -37.82 31.58 -8.08
N GLU A 41 -37.34 31.05 -9.20
CA GLU A 41 -36.31 30.02 -9.26
C GLU A 41 -34.93 30.69 -9.29
N GLU A 42 -34.32 30.88 -8.11
CA GLU A 42 -32.89 31.14 -7.99
C GLU A 42 -32.31 30.17 -6.95
N LEU A 43 -31.60 29.14 -7.43
CA LEU A 43 -30.48 28.42 -6.82
C LEU A 43 -30.02 27.31 -7.82
N PRO A 44 -28.73 26.93 -7.81
CA PRO A 44 -28.11 26.16 -8.88
C PRO A 44 -28.60 24.70 -8.89
N SER A 45 -28.84 24.20 -10.10
CA SER A 45 -29.31 22.85 -10.39
C SER A 45 -28.33 21.75 -9.93
N PRO A 46 -28.80 20.68 -9.26
CA PRO A 46 -28.02 19.48 -9.00
C PRO A 46 -28.19 18.51 -10.18
N GLU A 47 -27.45 18.74 -11.26
CA GLU A 47 -27.37 17.76 -12.35
C GLU A 47 -25.91 17.40 -12.63
N THR A 48 -25.63 16.10 -12.47
CA THR A 48 -24.40 15.38 -12.87
C THR A 48 -23.22 15.43 -11.91
N SER A 49 -23.38 14.87 -10.71
CA SER A 49 -22.27 14.53 -9.80
C SER A 49 -21.50 13.26 -10.20
N THR A 50 -21.50 12.88 -11.47
CA THR A 50 -20.60 11.84 -12.02
C THR A 50 -19.23 12.40 -12.42
N ALA A 51 -19.00 13.71 -12.26
CA ALA A 51 -17.78 14.39 -12.66
C ALA A 51 -17.00 15.07 -11.51
N ILE A 52 -17.20 14.63 -10.25
CA ILE A 52 -16.39 15.10 -9.09
C ILE A 52 -15.43 14.02 -8.57
N ILE A 53 -15.57 12.76 -9.02
CA ILE A 53 -14.72 11.64 -8.59
C ILE A 53 -13.32 11.65 -9.28
N SER A 54 -13.03 12.63 -10.13
CA SER A 54 -11.76 12.68 -10.88
C SER A 54 -10.65 13.54 -10.23
N HIS A 55 -10.87 14.16 -9.07
CA HIS A 55 -9.84 14.95 -8.36
C HIS A 55 -9.53 14.50 -6.92
N ILE A 56 -10.17 13.44 -6.39
CA ILE A 56 -9.81 12.83 -5.08
C ILE A 56 -8.64 11.84 -5.27
N SER A 57 -7.57 12.24 -5.96
CA SER A 57 -6.51 11.29 -6.30
C SER A 57 -5.49 11.09 -5.17
N ASN A 58 -5.48 11.95 -4.14
CA ASN A 58 -4.44 11.91 -3.10
C ASN A 58 -4.91 12.22 -1.67
N VAL A 59 -6.04 11.64 -1.26
CA VAL A 59 -6.58 11.77 0.10
C VAL A 59 -6.49 10.44 0.83
N VAL A 60 -6.11 10.46 2.12
CA VAL A 60 -6.20 9.32 3.04
C VAL A 60 -7.56 9.35 3.75
N LEU A 61 -8.30 8.24 3.70
CA LEU A 61 -9.55 8.14 4.45
C LEU A 61 -9.26 7.64 5.86
N VAL A 62 -9.79 8.33 6.86
CA VAL A 62 -9.56 8.08 8.27
C VAL A 62 -10.85 7.66 8.94
N ASN A 63 -10.79 6.60 9.74
CA ASN A 63 -11.93 6.15 10.51
C ASN A 63 -12.25 7.16 11.64
N PRO A 64 -13.51 7.55 11.87
CA PRO A 64 -13.91 8.38 13.01
C PRO A 64 -13.41 7.87 14.36
N LYS A 65 -13.18 6.57 14.53
CA LYS A 65 -12.58 5.96 15.74
C LYS A 65 -11.16 6.46 16.03
N GLN A 66 -10.45 6.96 15.02
CA GLN A 66 -9.09 7.52 15.16
C GLN A 66 -9.10 9.01 15.54
N LYS A 67 -10.27 9.60 15.81
CA LYS A 67 -10.36 10.98 16.28
C LYS A 67 -9.58 11.14 17.59
N GLY A 68 -8.69 12.12 17.62
CA GLY A 68 -7.82 12.39 18.77
C GLY A 68 -6.49 11.63 18.76
N ASN A 69 -6.27 10.73 17.81
CA ASN A 69 -4.98 10.07 17.66
C ASN A 69 -3.89 11.09 17.27
N PRO A 70 -2.79 11.22 18.04
CA PRO A 70 -1.75 12.22 17.77
C PRO A 70 -1.07 12.05 16.40
N LEU A 71 -1.08 10.84 15.81
CA LEU A 71 -0.44 10.61 14.52
C LEU A 71 -1.05 11.46 13.40
N LEU A 72 -2.34 11.82 13.50
CA LEU A 72 -3.02 12.66 12.51
C LEU A 72 -2.38 14.06 12.36
N LYS A 73 -1.73 14.56 13.42
CA LYS A 73 -1.02 15.84 13.39
C LYS A 73 0.25 15.79 12.54
N PHE A 74 0.79 14.59 12.33
CA PHE A 74 2.03 14.36 11.60
C PHE A 74 1.79 13.90 10.16
N ILE A 75 0.52 13.78 9.74
CA ILE A 75 0.13 13.61 8.33
C ILE A 75 -0.07 15.01 7.76
N THR A 76 0.97 15.57 7.16
CA THR A 76 1.02 16.94 6.63
C THR A 76 1.28 16.99 5.12
N ASN A 77 1.99 16.00 4.57
CA ASN A 77 2.33 15.93 3.15
C ASN A 77 1.19 15.39 2.27
N VAL A 78 0.12 14.91 2.91
CA VAL A 78 -1.02 14.26 2.26
C VAL A 78 -2.30 14.73 2.95
N SER A 79 -3.32 15.08 2.17
CA SER A 79 -4.63 15.42 2.72
C SER A 79 -5.33 14.20 3.29
N TRP A 80 -6.13 14.37 4.33
CA TRP A 80 -6.93 13.29 4.90
C TRP A 80 -8.32 13.77 5.29
N GLU A 81 -9.30 12.86 5.25
CA GLU A 81 -10.69 13.15 5.60
C GLU A 81 -11.29 12.01 6.43
N TYR A 82 -12.27 12.32 7.28
CA TYR A 82 -13.01 11.28 7.99
C TYR A 82 -14.04 10.63 7.07
N SER A 83 -14.09 9.30 7.09
CA SER A 83 -15.06 8.53 6.33
C SER A 83 -15.48 7.28 7.10
N ASP A 84 -16.71 6.82 6.91
CA ASP A 84 -17.19 5.59 7.56
C ASP A 84 -16.58 4.37 6.86
N ILE A 85 -15.46 3.91 7.41
CA ILE A 85 -14.63 2.84 6.84
C ILE A 85 -14.42 1.74 7.89
N VAL A 86 -14.19 0.51 7.43
CA VAL A 86 -13.85 -0.61 8.31
C VAL A 86 -12.43 -0.52 8.87
N PRO A 87 -11.36 -0.35 8.06
CA PRO A 87 -10.00 -0.16 8.59
C PRO A 87 -9.86 1.18 9.32
N ASP A 88 -8.70 1.44 9.93
CA ASP A 88 -8.43 2.72 10.59
C ASP A 88 -8.00 3.78 9.58
N TYR A 89 -7.27 3.37 8.55
CA TYR A 89 -6.80 4.22 7.47
C TYR A 89 -6.93 3.50 6.12
N ILE A 90 -7.39 4.20 5.08
CA ILE A 90 -7.30 3.75 3.68
C ILE A 90 -6.27 4.62 2.99
N MET A 91 -5.17 3.98 2.56
CA MET A 91 -4.01 4.65 1.97
C MET A 91 -3.96 4.47 0.46
N GLY A 92 -4.87 3.68 -0.12
CA GLY A 92 -5.01 3.52 -1.55
C GLY A 92 -6.19 2.62 -1.92
N LYS A 93 -6.41 2.41 -3.21
CA LYS A 93 -7.55 1.62 -3.72
C LYS A 93 -7.60 0.19 -3.16
N THR A 94 -6.44 -0.43 -2.96
CA THR A 94 -6.30 -1.82 -2.50
C THR A 94 -5.46 -1.93 -1.23
N THR A 95 -5.18 -0.80 -0.57
CA THR A 95 -4.27 -0.70 0.57
C THR A 95 -4.96 -0.06 1.76
N CYS A 96 -4.96 -0.76 2.89
CA CYS A 96 -5.48 -0.26 4.16
C CYS A 96 -4.49 -0.47 5.31
N ALA A 97 -4.66 0.29 6.39
CA ALA A 97 -3.99 0.07 7.66
C ALA A 97 -4.96 -0.05 8.84
N LEU A 98 -4.64 -0.96 9.75
CA LEU A 98 -5.12 -0.98 11.12
C LEU A 98 -4.04 -0.38 12.02
N PHE A 99 -4.43 0.46 12.97
CA PHE A 99 -3.52 1.06 13.93
C PHE A 99 -3.69 0.45 15.31
N LEU A 100 -2.57 0.12 15.96
CA LEU A 100 -2.56 -0.47 17.28
C LEU A 100 -1.34 0.00 18.06
N SER A 101 -1.52 0.53 19.26
CA SER A 101 -0.38 0.75 20.17
C SER A 101 -0.12 -0.49 21.01
N ILE A 102 1.14 -0.76 21.35
CA ILE A 102 1.50 -1.91 22.18
C ILE A 102 0.86 -1.81 23.56
N ARG A 103 0.85 -0.62 24.16
CA ARG A 103 0.16 -0.37 25.43
C ARG A 103 -1.32 -0.73 25.32
N TYR A 104 -2.01 -0.30 24.26
CA TYR A 104 -3.42 -0.64 24.07
C TYR A 104 -3.65 -2.14 23.87
N HIS A 105 -2.77 -2.82 23.10
CA HIS A 105 -2.81 -4.26 22.90
C HIS A 105 -2.65 -5.05 24.22
N GLN A 106 -1.80 -4.57 25.13
CA GLN A 106 -1.63 -5.19 26.45
C GLN A 106 -2.90 -5.07 27.31
N LEU A 107 -3.67 -3.99 27.18
CA LEU A 107 -4.96 -3.82 27.87
C LEU A 107 -6.09 -4.59 27.20
N ASN A 108 -6.10 -4.68 25.86
CA ASN A 108 -7.19 -5.25 25.07
C ASN A 108 -6.65 -6.23 24.01
N PRO A 109 -6.20 -7.43 24.40
CA PRO A 109 -5.55 -8.37 23.48
C PRO A 109 -6.49 -8.92 22.39
N ASP A 110 -7.79 -9.02 22.66
CA ASP A 110 -8.79 -9.53 21.70
C ASP A 110 -9.19 -8.50 20.63
N TYR A 111 -8.92 -7.22 20.86
CA TYR A 111 -9.30 -6.13 19.96
C TYR A 111 -8.85 -6.38 18.51
N ILE A 112 -7.58 -6.75 18.32
CA ILE A 112 -7.04 -6.94 16.97
C ILE A 112 -7.71 -8.12 16.25
N HIS A 113 -8.08 -9.18 16.97
CA HIS A 113 -8.76 -10.33 16.40
C HIS A 113 -10.17 -9.97 15.91
N GLU A 114 -10.90 -9.14 16.65
CA GLU A 114 -12.21 -8.63 16.23
C GLU A 114 -12.10 -7.69 15.03
N ARG A 115 -11.12 -6.78 15.04
CA ARG A 115 -10.86 -5.88 13.91
C ARG A 115 -10.53 -6.65 12.63
N LEU A 116 -9.73 -7.71 12.74
CA LEU A 116 -9.38 -8.61 11.64
C LEU A 116 -10.60 -9.32 11.05
N LYS A 117 -11.50 -9.83 11.91
CA LYS A 117 -12.75 -10.48 11.46
C LYS A 117 -13.63 -9.51 10.67
N LEU A 118 -13.74 -8.27 11.11
CA LEU A 118 -14.50 -7.23 10.42
C LEU A 118 -13.87 -6.82 9.09
N LEU A 119 -12.53 -6.72 9.04
CA LEU A 119 -11.80 -6.34 7.83
C LEU A 119 -11.88 -7.41 6.73
N GLY A 120 -11.81 -8.68 7.12
CA GLY A 120 -11.79 -9.81 6.19
C GLY A 120 -10.66 -9.69 5.15
N ASN A 121 -11.00 -10.02 3.90
CA ASN A 121 -10.09 -9.96 2.76
C ASN A 121 -10.46 -8.84 1.78
N ALA A 122 -10.98 -7.72 2.29
CA ALA A 122 -11.44 -6.59 1.46
C ALA A 122 -10.31 -5.85 0.73
N TYR A 123 -9.05 -6.02 1.15
CA TYR A 123 -7.88 -5.31 0.63
C TYR A 123 -6.75 -6.29 0.33
N ASN A 124 -6.00 -6.03 -0.74
CA ASN A 124 -4.85 -6.85 -1.13
C ASN A 124 -3.68 -6.62 -0.17
N LEU A 125 -3.37 -5.35 0.11
CA LEU A 125 -2.33 -4.97 1.07
C LEU A 125 -2.98 -4.50 2.37
N ARG A 126 -2.85 -5.34 3.40
CA ARG A 126 -3.35 -5.05 4.75
C ARG A 126 -2.17 -4.81 5.67
N VAL A 127 -2.03 -3.57 6.11
CA VAL A 127 -0.95 -3.14 6.99
C VAL A 127 -1.43 -3.13 8.44
N LEU A 128 -0.68 -3.76 9.34
CA LEU A 128 -0.85 -3.57 10.78
C LEU A 128 0.22 -2.58 11.24
N LEU A 129 -0.18 -1.32 11.42
CA LEU A 129 0.69 -0.25 11.90
C LEU A 129 0.73 -0.29 13.43
N VAL A 130 1.85 -0.74 13.99
CA VAL A 130 2.04 -0.93 15.42
C VAL A 130 2.92 0.18 15.99
N GLN A 131 2.36 0.98 16.91
CA GLN A 131 3.12 1.98 17.64
C GLN A 131 3.78 1.37 18.89
N ILE A 132 5.09 1.49 18.99
CA ILE A 132 5.90 1.05 20.14
C ILE A 132 5.91 2.16 21.19
N ASP A 133 5.06 2.02 22.20
CA ASP A 133 4.89 2.99 23.29
C ASP A 133 5.19 2.41 24.69
N VAL A 134 5.88 1.27 24.73
CA VAL A 134 6.27 0.55 25.97
C VAL A 134 7.76 0.20 25.90
N ALA A 135 8.45 0.19 27.06
CA ALA A 135 9.88 -0.08 27.16
C ALA A 135 10.27 -1.52 26.76
N ASP A 136 9.43 -2.51 27.09
CA ASP A 136 9.64 -3.91 26.71
C ASP A 136 8.53 -4.42 25.76
N PRO A 137 8.70 -4.25 24.44
CA PRO A 137 7.70 -4.64 23.45
C PRO A 137 7.83 -6.09 22.98
N HIS A 138 8.89 -6.82 23.35
CA HIS A 138 9.27 -8.08 22.69
C HIS A 138 8.19 -9.16 22.73
N HIS A 139 7.55 -9.37 23.89
CA HIS A 139 6.50 -10.38 24.03
C HIS A 139 5.25 -10.03 23.20
N ALA A 140 4.82 -8.77 23.26
CA ALA A 140 3.67 -8.29 22.50
C ALA A 140 3.94 -8.35 20.99
N LEU A 141 5.13 -7.94 20.54
CA LEU A 141 5.54 -8.00 19.14
C LEU A 141 5.63 -9.44 18.63
N LYS A 142 6.15 -10.38 19.43
CA LYS A 142 6.17 -11.81 19.05
C LYS A 142 4.75 -12.33 18.81
N HIS A 143 3.80 -11.97 19.68
CA HIS A 143 2.40 -12.33 19.53
C HIS A 143 1.76 -11.69 18.29
N LEU A 144 1.89 -10.37 18.14
CA LEU A 144 1.35 -9.63 17.00
C LEU A 144 1.93 -10.10 15.67
N THR A 145 3.23 -10.39 15.61
CA THR A 145 3.89 -10.93 14.42
C THR A 145 3.29 -12.28 14.02
N ARG A 146 3.03 -13.16 14.98
CA ARG A 146 2.35 -14.44 14.73
C ARG A 146 0.96 -14.22 14.15
N ILE A 147 0.19 -13.29 14.69
CA ILE A 147 -1.14 -12.93 14.17
C ILE A 147 -1.03 -12.41 12.74
N SER A 148 -0.11 -11.47 12.47
CA SER A 148 0.09 -10.87 11.16
C SER A 148 0.43 -11.91 10.10
N ILE A 149 1.28 -12.89 10.43
CA ILE A 149 1.62 -13.99 9.51
C ILE A 149 0.39 -14.85 9.22
N LEU A 150 -0.36 -15.25 10.26
CA LEU A 150 -1.54 -16.12 10.08
C LEU A 150 -2.69 -15.43 9.35
N ALA A 151 -2.76 -14.10 9.44
CA ALA A 151 -3.80 -13.29 8.82
C ALA A 151 -3.37 -12.63 7.50
N ASP A 152 -2.20 -12.99 6.95
CA ASP A 152 -1.61 -12.39 5.73
C ASP A 152 -1.63 -10.84 5.78
N MET A 153 -1.07 -10.29 6.85
CA MET A 153 -0.87 -8.85 7.04
C MET A 153 0.62 -8.50 7.09
N THR A 154 0.95 -7.31 6.59
CA THR A 154 2.27 -6.71 6.75
C THR A 154 2.32 -5.90 8.02
N ILE A 155 3.19 -6.26 8.95
CA ILE A 155 3.42 -5.46 10.17
C ILE A 155 4.39 -4.31 9.88
N MET A 156 4.03 -3.09 10.29
CA MET A 156 4.88 -1.90 10.22
C MET A 156 5.04 -1.34 11.63
N LEU A 157 6.28 -1.23 12.09
CA LEU A 157 6.59 -0.73 13.42
C LEU A 157 6.86 0.78 13.36
N ALA A 158 6.25 1.52 14.27
CA ALA A 158 6.47 2.95 14.44
C ALA A 158 6.97 3.25 15.85
N TRP A 159 8.10 3.96 15.97
CA TRP A 159 8.69 4.29 17.28
C TRP A 159 8.08 5.55 17.93
N SER A 160 7.26 6.27 17.19
CA SER A 160 6.53 7.44 17.66
C SER A 160 5.27 7.67 16.83
N ALA A 161 4.37 8.53 17.32
CA ALA A 161 3.20 8.95 16.55
C ALA A 161 3.60 9.72 15.27
N GLU A 162 4.74 10.41 15.29
CA GLU A 162 5.30 11.08 14.11
C GLU A 162 5.72 10.07 13.04
N ASP A 163 6.44 9.02 13.46
CA ASP A 163 6.87 7.94 12.58
C ASP A 163 5.67 7.22 11.96
N ALA A 164 4.64 6.94 12.77
CA ALA A 164 3.38 6.35 12.30
C ALA A 164 2.70 7.21 11.22
N GLY A 165 2.64 8.54 11.41
CA GLY A 165 2.11 9.47 10.40
C GLY A 165 2.91 9.44 9.09
N LYS A 166 4.24 9.50 9.17
CA LYS A 166 5.14 9.44 8.00
C LYS A 166 5.02 8.11 7.23
N ILE A 167 4.82 6.99 7.93
CA ILE A 167 4.60 5.69 7.29
C ILE A 167 3.32 5.73 6.44
N ILE A 168 2.22 6.26 6.98
CA ILE A 168 0.95 6.41 6.24
C ILE A 168 1.13 7.30 5.01
N GLU A 169 1.80 8.44 5.16
CA GLU A 169 2.11 9.32 4.03
C GLU A 169 2.93 8.62 2.94
N THR A 170 3.89 7.80 3.35
CA THR A 170 4.75 7.05 2.44
C THR A 170 3.92 6.04 1.66
N TYR A 171 3.07 5.27 2.31
CA TYR A 171 2.16 4.35 1.61
C TYR A 171 1.30 5.07 0.59
N LYS A 172 0.71 6.20 0.96
CA LYS A 172 -0.15 6.96 0.04
C LYS A 172 0.63 7.53 -1.14
N ARG A 173 1.82 8.10 -0.90
CA ARG A 173 2.68 8.69 -1.94
C ARG A 173 3.18 7.65 -2.95
N TYR A 174 3.43 6.43 -2.49
CA TYR A 174 3.92 5.35 -3.32
C TYR A 174 2.80 4.56 -4.02
N GLU A 175 1.52 4.89 -3.79
CA GLU A 175 0.40 4.24 -4.50
C GLU A 175 0.49 4.44 -6.03
N THR A 176 0.90 5.63 -6.48
CA THR A 176 0.96 5.98 -7.90
C THR A 176 2.37 5.91 -8.50
N LYS A 177 3.39 5.56 -7.69
CA LYS A 177 4.78 5.61 -8.12
C LYS A 177 5.13 4.31 -8.88
N PRO A 178 5.76 4.40 -10.07
CA PRO A 178 6.17 3.21 -10.79
C PRO A 178 7.28 2.45 -10.05
N PRO A 179 7.45 1.13 -10.31
CA PRO A 179 8.45 0.30 -9.64
C PRO A 179 9.90 0.62 -10.06
N ASP A 180 10.12 1.57 -10.97
CA ASP A 180 11.41 1.95 -11.55
C ASP A 180 12.49 2.23 -10.50
N ASP A 181 12.12 2.79 -9.35
CA ASP A 181 13.07 3.07 -8.25
C ASP A 181 13.63 1.80 -7.59
N ILE A 182 12.90 0.69 -7.67
CA ILE A 182 13.25 -0.61 -7.06
C ILE A 182 13.83 -1.55 -8.12
N MET A 183 13.61 -1.28 -9.40
CA MET A 183 14.21 -2.07 -10.47
C MET A 183 15.73 -1.95 -10.46
N GLU A 184 16.40 -3.05 -10.81
CA GLU A 184 17.84 -3.03 -11.03
C GLU A 184 18.14 -1.99 -12.12
N ARG A 185 18.85 -0.92 -11.76
CA ARG A 185 19.31 0.07 -12.72
C ARG A 185 20.28 -0.64 -13.66
N SER A 186 19.84 -0.98 -14.87
CA SER A 186 20.65 -1.68 -15.89
C SER A 186 21.84 -0.86 -16.41
N ASN A 187 22.13 0.30 -15.82
CA ASN A 187 23.24 1.16 -16.15
C ASN A 187 24.53 0.69 -15.48
N THR A 188 25.09 -0.39 -16.00
CA THR A 188 26.54 -0.50 -16.05
C THR A 188 26.94 -0.37 -17.50
N ALA A 189 27.56 0.76 -17.84
CA ALA A 189 28.25 0.93 -19.11
C ALA A 189 29.18 -0.29 -19.33
N PRO A 190 29.47 -0.73 -20.57
CA PRO A 190 30.29 -1.92 -20.83
C PRO A 190 31.59 -1.94 -20.01
N TYR A 191 32.23 -0.79 -19.85
CA TYR A 191 33.39 -0.59 -19.00
C TYR A 191 33.16 -0.99 -17.53
N GLN A 192 32.02 -0.61 -16.97
CA GLN A 192 31.66 -0.85 -15.58
C GLN A 192 31.31 -2.32 -15.33
N LYS A 193 30.72 -3.01 -16.33
CA LYS A 193 30.54 -4.47 -16.31
C LYS A 193 31.88 -5.20 -16.28
N LEU A 194 32.85 -4.75 -17.10
CA LEU A 194 34.19 -5.31 -17.13
C LEU A 194 34.94 -5.09 -15.81
N VAL A 195 34.87 -3.88 -15.24
CA VAL A 195 35.45 -3.59 -13.92
C VAL A 195 34.84 -4.51 -12.86
N ASN A 196 33.52 -4.63 -12.81
CA ASN A 196 32.83 -5.50 -11.86
C ASN A 196 33.26 -6.97 -12.03
N ALA A 197 33.33 -7.46 -13.28
CA ALA A 197 33.76 -8.83 -13.58
C ALA A 197 35.21 -9.10 -13.19
N LEU A 198 36.12 -8.15 -13.37
CA LEU A 198 37.52 -8.31 -12.92
C LEU A 198 37.63 -8.28 -11.38
N THR A 199 36.80 -7.48 -10.71
CA THR A 199 36.79 -7.40 -9.24
C THR A 199 36.17 -8.60 -8.53
N THR A 200 35.52 -9.53 -9.22
CA THR A 200 35.07 -10.79 -8.59
C THR A 200 36.24 -11.70 -8.20
N VAL A 201 37.41 -11.50 -8.83
CA VAL A 201 38.64 -12.19 -8.45
C VAL A 201 39.16 -11.58 -7.14
N ARG A 202 39.18 -12.37 -6.05
CA ARG A 202 39.53 -11.95 -4.67
C ARG A 202 40.78 -11.06 -4.51
N SER A 203 41.70 -11.09 -5.47
CA SER A 203 42.97 -10.35 -5.40
C SER A 203 43.03 -9.11 -6.30
N ILE A 204 41.92 -8.74 -6.94
CA ILE A 204 41.83 -7.61 -7.85
C ILE A 204 40.87 -6.58 -7.29
N ASN A 205 41.39 -5.37 -7.07
CA ASN A 205 40.59 -4.23 -6.64
C ASN A 205 40.04 -3.45 -7.83
N LYS A 206 39.10 -2.53 -7.57
CA LYS A 206 38.55 -1.64 -8.59
C LYS A 206 39.63 -0.84 -9.32
N THR A 207 40.63 -0.34 -8.58
CA THR A 207 41.79 0.37 -9.13
C THR A 207 42.60 -0.51 -10.06
N ASP A 208 42.87 -1.76 -9.66
CA ASP A 208 43.61 -2.72 -10.49
C ASP A 208 42.86 -3.03 -11.79
N ALA A 209 41.55 -3.28 -11.70
CA ALA A 209 40.70 -3.51 -12.86
C ALA A 209 40.67 -2.32 -13.82
N THR A 210 40.58 -1.09 -13.29
CA THR A 210 40.65 0.12 -14.12
C THR A 210 42.01 0.26 -14.80
N THR A 211 43.12 0.00 -14.09
CA THR A 211 44.48 0.06 -14.65
C THR A 211 44.65 -0.97 -15.76
N LEU A 212 44.24 -2.22 -15.54
CA LEU A 212 44.30 -3.28 -16.56
C LEU A 212 43.51 -2.90 -17.82
N LEU A 213 42.28 -2.40 -17.65
CA LEU A 213 41.45 -1.98 -18.78
C LEU A 213 42.03 -0.76 -19.53
N THR A 214 42.69 0.17 -18.83
CA THR A 214 43.36 1.31 -19.48
C THR A 214 44.65 0.93 -20.18
N THR A 215 45.40 -0.04 -19.66
CA THR A 215 46.70 -0.45 -20.23
C THR A 215 46.53 -1.41 -21.40
N PHE A 216 45.64 -2.40 -21.29
CA PHE A 216 45.45 -3.43 -22.31
C PHE A 216 44.26 -3.16 -23.23
N GLY A 217 43.35 -2.24 -22.88
CA GLY A 217 42.21 -1.84 -23.69
C GLY A 217 41.07 -2.87 -23.71
N THR A 218 41.37 -4.11 -24.08
CA THR A 218 40.37 -5.19 -24.24
C THR A 218 40.54 -6.30 -23.21
N LEU A 219 39.42 -6.95 -22.84
CA LEU A 219 39.46 -8.14 -21.98
C LEU A 219 40.23 -9.29 -22.64
N THR A 220 40.15 -9.42 -23.96
CA THR A 220 40.87 -10.44 -24.72
C THR A 220 42.38 -10.31 -24.58
N ASP A 221 42.89 -9.08 -24.56
CA ASP A 221 44.32 -8.84 -24.38
C ASP A 221 44.75 -9.17 -22.95
N ILE A 222 43.94 -8.82 -21.94
CA ILE A 222 44.19 -9.21 -20.55
C ILE A 222 44.26 -10.74 -20.39
N VAL A 223 43.36 -11.48 -21.05
CA VAL A 223 43.32 -12.95 -20.98
C VAL A 223 44.53 -13.59 -21.65
N LYS A 224 44.99 -13.09 -22.81
CA LYS A 224 46.12 -13.68 -23.54
C LYS A 224 47.49 -13.32 -22.96
N THR A 225 47.56 -12.30 -22.11
CA THR A 225 48.84 -11.75 -21.63
C THR A 225 49.47 -12.63 -20.56
N GLN A 226 50.79 -12.82 -20.64
CA GLN A 226 51.55 -13.59 -19.65
C GLN A 226 51.57 -12.90 -18.27
N PRO A 227 51.68 -13.66 -17.15
CA PRO A 227 51.72 -13.10 -15.80
C PRO A 227 52.79 -12.03 -15.59
N ASN A 228 53.94 -12.15 -16.25
CA ASN A 228 55.05 -11.21 -16.11
C ASN A 228 54.71 -9.83 -16.70
N THR A 229 54.00 -9.80 -17.83
CA THR A 229 53.58 -8.56 -18.48
C THR A 229 52.43 -7.90 -17.74
N LEU A 230 51.50 -8.69 -17.18
CA LEU A 230 50.47 -8.17 -16.28
C LEU A 230 51.08 -7.49 -15.04
N ALA A 231 52.20 -8.02 -14.52
CA ALA A 231 52.89 -7.46 -13.36
C ALA A 231 53.62 -6.12 -13.63
N LEU A 232 53.74 -5.70 -14.90
CA LEU A 232 54.31 -4.40 -15.27
C LEU A 232 53.31 -3.25 -15.09
N CYS A 233 52.02 -3.55 -14.87
CA CYS A 233 51.01 -2.53 -14.61
C CYS A 233 51.27 -1.86 -13.25
N PRO A 234 51.13 -0.52 -13.17
CA PRO A 234 51.39 0.22 -11.94
C PRO A 234 50.46 -0.25 -10.81
N GLY A 235 51.03 -0.64 -9.67
CA GLY A 235 50.28 -1.16 -8.52
C GLY A 235 49.79 -2.61 -8.65
N PHE A 236 50.09 -3.28 -9.77
CA PHE A 236 49.70 -4.66 -10.03
C PHE A 236 50.89 -5.62 -9.83
N GLY A 237 51.04 -6.13 -8.61
CA GLY A 237 52.17 -7.01 -8.28
C GLY A 237 52.09 -8.42 -8.90
N LEU A 238 53.23 -9.11 -8.94
CA LEU A 238 53.38 -10.46 -9.51
C LEU A 238 52.39 -11.48 -8.94
N HIS A 239 52.12 -11.40 -7.63
CA HIS A 239 51.16 -12.30 -6.97
C HIS A 239 49.71 -12.10 -7.47
N LYS A 240 49.30 -10.85 -7.75
CA LYS A 240 47.98 -10.56 -8.33
C LYS A 240 47.92 -11.08 -9.77
N ALA A 241 48.98 -10.88 -10.53
CA ALA A 241 49.08 -11.33 -11.92
C ALA A 241 49.03 -12.86 -12.06
N GLN A 242 49.80 -13.59 -11.25
CA GLN A 242 49.76 -15.05 -11.25
C GLN A 242 48.38 -15.58 -10.88
N LYS A 243 47.73 -14.97 -9.88
CA LYS A 243 46.41 -15.40 -9.43
C LYS A 243 45.31 -15.09 -10.44
N LEU A 244 45.35 -13.92 -11.08
CA LEU A 244 44.43 -13.57 -12.18
C LEU A 244 44.61 -14.55 -13.34
N HIS A 245 45.85 -14.75 -13.79
CA HIS A 245 46.14 -15.64 -14.91
C HIS A 245 45.72 -17.09 -14.60
N LYS A 246 45.97 -17.57 -13.36
CA LYS A 246 45.49 -18.87 -12.91
C LYS A 246 43.97 -18.97 -13.01
N VAL A 247 43.22 -18.03 -12.44
CA VAL A 247 41.75 -18.05 -12.46
C VAL A 247 41.19 -18.05 -13.89
N LEU A 248 41.83 -17.35 -14.83
CA LEU A 248 41.39 -17.29 -16.22
C LEU A 248 41.68 -18.56 -17.04
N HIS A 249 42.69 -19.36 -16.64
CA HIS A 249 43.15 -20.54 -17.39
C HIS A 249 42.97 -21.86 -16.63
N GLU A 250 42.41 -21.82 -15.43
CA GLU A 250 42.12 -23.03 -14.64
C GLU A 250 40.98 -23.81 -15.31
N SER A 251 41.18 -25.12 -15.48
CA SER A 251 40.15 -26.00 -16.05
C SER A 251 38.95 -26.05 -15.11
N PHE A 252 37.76 -25.81 -15.66
CA PHE A 252 36.50 -25.97 -14.92
C PHE A 252 36.23 -27.44 -14.54
N LEU A 253 36.79 -28.39 -15.31
CA LEU A 253 36.65 -29.82 -15.06
C LEU A 253 37.84 -30.32 -14.24
N ARG A 254 37.55 -31.15 -13.24
CA ARG A 254 38.57 -31.87 -12.48
C ARG A 254 39.24 -32.86 -13.44
N THR A 255 40.55 -32.73 -13.63
CA THR A 255 41.36 -33.72 -14.34
C THR A 255 41.21 -35.06 -13.60
N SER A 256 40.63 -36.04 -14.30
CA SER A 256 40.46 -37.43 -13.88
C SER A 256 41.78 -38.14 -13.64
#